data_AF-A0A0W7VY93-F1
#
_entry.id   AF-A0A0W7VY93-F1
#
_cell.length_a   1.000
_cell.length_b   1.000
_cell.length_c   1.000
_cell.angle_alpha   90.00
_cell.angle_beta   90.00
_cell.angle_gamma   90.00
#
_symmetry.space_group_name_H-M   'P 1'
#
loop_
_entity.id
_entity.type
_entity.pdbx_description
1 polymer ?
#
loop_
_entity_poly.entity_id
_entity_poly.type
_entity_poly.pdbx_seq_one_letter_code
_entity_poly.pdbx_strand_id
1 'polypeptide(L)'
;MSLNIPNAPNAGLFKQGYNNYDSEDGAVLRNIDACRTIASTVQTSLGPYGRNKVVINHLQKMILTSDAATILRELDVVHPAAKLLVMASQQQEAEMGDATNLVIVLAGELLKKAEDLLRMGLKTSDIVIGYEKAQKIALEALDELSVDKIENIQDQAELSKALRTVIASKQNGNEDFLSGLVAEAVLAVLPKNPANFNVDNIRVVKIMGGSLDQSRVVKGMVFPKEPDGSIKKASRAKVGVFTCPIDTSQTETKGTVLLHNAKEMMDFTKGEEAQLETAIKELHDSGLRVVVCGDRVGDLAMHYLNRYGILCIRILSKFELRRVCRVVGATPLARLGAPMPDEMGSIDVVETIEIGGDRVTVFRQEDEVTRTATIVLRGATQNHLDDIERAVDDGVNVVKAISKDNRLVPGAGATEIQLSARIQAQGEKTPGLSQYAIKKYGEAFEVIPRTLAESCGLDATEVLSTLYAAHHKSESGDAGVDVDNEEGNGVLNATKEGIVDLLASKNWAIRLATEAARTVLSVDQIIVARQAGGPKPPGPNPNWDED
;
A
#
# COMPACT_ATOMS: atom_id res chain seq x y z
N MET A 1 48.08 24.76 -26.98
CA MET A 1 46.82 24.12 -27.37
C MET A 1 47.03 22.63 -27.27
N SER A 2 46.49 22.00 -26.22
CA SER A 2 46.52 20.53 -26.09
C SER A 2 45.70 19.90 -27.23
N LEU A 3 46.29 18.91 -27.90
CA LEU A 3 45.65 18.12 -28.95
C LEU A 3 44.36 17.46 -28.43
N ASN A 4 43.29 17.53 -29.22
CA ASN A 4 42.05 16.80 -28.92
C ASN A 4 42.34 15.31 -28.83
N ILE A 5 41.90 14.68 -27.74
CA ILE A 5 41.98 13.24 -27.55
C ILE A 5 41.23 12.58 -28.72
N PRO A 6 41.85 11.64 -29.46
CA PRO A 6 41.18 10.95 -30.53
C PRO A 6 39.97 10.17 -29.97
N ASN A 7 38.81 10.36 -30.59
CA ASN A 7 37.62 9.58 -30.27
C ASN A 7 37.91 8.09 -30.47
N ALA A 8 37.30 7.24 -29.64
CA ALA A 8 37.49 5.79 -29.71
C ALA A 8 37.27 5.31 -31.16
N PRO A 9 38.23 4.57 -31.76
CA PRO A 9 38.05 3.99 -33.08
C PRO A 9 36.86 3.04 -32.97
N ASN A 10 35.76 3.31 -33.69
CA ASN A 10 34.44 2.65 -33.62
C ASN A 10 33.34 3.31 -32.78
N ALA A 11 33.53 4.55 -32.29
CA ALA A 11 32.45 5.32 -31.65
C ALA A 11 31.22 5.60 -32.55
N GLY A 12 31.29 5.29 -33.86
CA GLY A 12 30.19 5.40 -34.82
C GLY A 12 29.30 4.17 -34.95
N LEU A 13 29.52 3.11 -34.16
CA LEU A 13 28.71 1.88 -34.22
C LEU A 13 27.27 2.09 -33.71
N PHE A 14 27.11 2.99 -32.74
CA PHE A 14 25.82 3.38 -32.19
C PHE A 14 25.49 4.84 -32.53
N LYS A 15 24.21 5.21 -32.44
CA LYS A 15 23.80 6.62 -32.57
C LYS A 15 24.52 7.46 -31.49
N GLN A 16 24.82 8.72 -31.80
CA GLN A 16 25.45 9.61 -30.84
C GLN A 16 24.59 9.73 -29.56
N GLY A 17 25.21 9.51 -28.40
CA GLY A 17 24.57 9.59 -27.08
C GLY A 17 24.19 8.24 -26.46
N TYR A 18 24.55 7.11 -27.08
CA TYR A 18 24.52 5.82 -26.40
C TYR A 18 25.80 5.62 -25.60
N ASN A 19 25.67 5.29 -24.32
CA ASN A 19 26.79 4.88 -23.47
C ASN A 19 26.71 3.36 -23.26
N ASN A 20 27.83 2.69 -23.51
CA ASN A 20 28.00 1.27 -23.23
C ASN A 20 28.85 1.10 -21.96
N TYR A 21 28.38 0.26 -21.04
CA TYR A 21 29.14 -0.17 -19.85
C TYR A 21 29.29 -1.68 -19.91
N ASP A 22 30.51 -2.16 -20.15
CA ASP A 22 30.84 -3.59 -20.19
C ASP A 22 31.27 -4.14 -18.83
N SER A 23 31.07 -5.45 -18.66
CA SER A 23 31.41 -6.17 -17.42
C SER A 23 32.90 -6.07 -17.05
N GLU A 24 33.81 -6.06 -18.03
CA GLU A 24 35.27 -5.94 -17.84
C GLU A 24 35.67 -4.57 -17.27
N ASP A 25 34.89 -3.52 -17.53
CA ASP A 25 35.08 -2.16 -16.98
C ASP A 25 34.53 -2.01 -15.55
N GLY A 26 34.15 -3.11 -14.91
CA GLY A 26 33.58 -3.13 -13.57
C GLY A 26 32.10 -2.69 -13.54
N ALA A 27 31.36 -2.81 -14.64
CA ALA A 27 29.94 -2.46 -14.68
C ALA A 27 29.12 -3.21 -13.61
N VAL A 28 29.42 -4.49 -13.36
CA VAL A 28 28.74 -5.30 -12.34
C VAL A 28 28.94 -4.70 -10.94
N LEU A 29 30.16 -4.24 -10.62
CA LEU A 29 30.45 -3.61 -9.33
C LEU A 29 29.71 -2.28 -9.18
N ARG A 30 29.67 -1.46 -10.23
CA ARG A 30 28.89 -0.21 -10.23
C ARG A 30 27.40 -0.45 -10.05
N ASN A 31 26.87 -1.53 -10.64
CA ASN A 31 25.47 -1.94 -10.46
C ASN A 31 25.19 -2.32 -9.01
N ILE A 32 26.08 -3.11 -8.41
CA ILE A 32 26.00 -3.51 -7.00
C ILE A 32 26.06 -2.27 -6.09
N ASP A 33 26.98 -1.35 -6.35
CA ASP A 33 27.11 -0.10 -5.58
C ASP A 33 25.83 0.74 -5.65
N ALA A 34 25.25 0.91 -6.85
CA ALA A 34 24.00 1.64 -7.03
C ALA A 34 22.85 0.98 -6.23
N CYS A 35 22.71 -0.34 -6.31
CA CYS A 35 21.72 -1.09 -5.53
C CYS A 35 21.96 -0.97 -4.01
N ARG A 36 23.22 -1.01 -3.57
CA ARG A 36 23.60 -0.87 -2.17
C ARG A 36 23.26 0.51 -1.62
N THR A 37 23.45 1.58 -2.39
CA THR A 37 23.09 2.95 -1.96
C THR A 37 21.59 3.12 -1.73
N ILE A 38 20.76 2.45 -2.55
CA ILE A 38 19.32 2.44 -2.35
C ILE A 38 18.95 1.63 -1.11
N ALA A 39 19.56 0.45 -0.94
CA ALA A 39 19.33 -0.38 0.22
C ALA A 39 19.70 0.35 1.51
N SER A 40 20.85 1.03 1.59
CA SER A 40 21.25 1.78 2.79
C SER A 40 20.33 2.98 3.09
N THR A 41 19.75 3.59 2.06
CA THR A 41 18.77 4.69 2.22
C THR A 41 17.52 4.22 2.96
N VAL A 42 17.04 3.02 2.61
CA VAL A 42 15.83 2.40 3.18
C VAL A 42 16.13 1.62 4.47
N GLN A 43 17.34 1.09 4.64
CA GLN A 43 17.74 0.24 5.76
C GLN A 43 17.43 0.88 7.13
N THR A 44 17.69 2.19 7.25
CA THR A 44 17.41 2.94 8.50
C THR A 44 15.92 3.18 8.78
N SER A 45 15.02 2.74 7.91
CA SER A 45 13.56 2.74 8.09
C SER A 45 13.01 1.37 8.51
N LEU A 46 13.85 0.35 8.65
CA LEU A 46 13.43 -1.00 9.01
C LEU A 46 13.17 -1.12 10.53
N GLY A 47 12.06 -1.79 10.88
CA GLY A 47 11.72 -2.14 12.26
C GLY A 47 10.96 -1.04 13.01
N PRO A 48 10.54 -1.31 14.26
CA PRO A 48 9.68 -0.42 15.05
C PRO A 48 10.31 0.93 15.39
N TYR A 49 11.65 0.99 15.49
CA TYR A 49 12.42 2.23 15.67
C TYR A 49 13.00 2.76 14.34
N GLY A 50 12.46 2.30 13.21
CA GLY A 50 12.79 2.79 11.89
C GLY A 50 12.48 4.28 11.74
N ARG A 51 13.39 5.03 11.13
CA ARG A 51 13.25 6.49 10.97
C ARG A 51 12.47 6.81 9.70
N ASN A 52 11.37 7.56 9.86
CA ASN A 52 10.63 8.11 8.73
C ASN A 52 11.51 8.99 7.82
N LYS A 53 11.29 8.89 6.51
CA LYS A 53 11.94 9.72 5.49
C LYS A 53 10.99 10.78 5.00
N VAL A 54 11.51 11.98 4.82
CA VAL A 54 10.80 13.08 4.16
C VAL A 54 11.19 13.04 2.68
N VAL A 55 10.24 12.66 1.83
CA VAL A 55 10.41 12.67 0.38
C VAL A 55 9.60 13.84 -0.19
N ILE A 56 10.27 14.71 -0.95
CA ILE A 56 9.63 15.81 -1.66
C ILE A 56 9.65 15.44 -3.14
N ASN A 57 8.46 15.24 -3.71
CA ASN A 57 8.34 14.86 -5.12
C ASN A 57 8.57 16.08 -6.04
N HIS A 58 8.69 15.85 -7.35
CA HIS A 58 8.86 16.90 -8.39
C HIS A 58 7.73 17.95 -8.39
N LEU A 59 6.56 17.62 -7.82
CA LEU A 59 5.42 18.53 -7.61
C LEU A 59 5.47 19.28 -6.27
N GLN A 60 6.58 19.24 -5.53
CA GLN A 60 6.75 19.82 -4.19
C GLN A 60 5.78 19.27 -3.11
N LYS A 61 5.12 18.14 -3.38
CA LYS A 61 4.35 17.43 -2.36
C LYS A 61 5.31 16.75 -1.39
N MET A 62 5.16 17.07 -0.10
CA MET A 62 5.90 16.43 0.98
C MET A 62 5.18 15.13 1.38
N ILE A 63 5.93 14.03 1.45
CA ILE A 63 5.47 12.74 1.94
C ILE A 63 6.42 12.31 3.06
N LEU A 64 5.84 11.97 4.21
CA LEU A 64 6.54 11.36 5.34
C LEU A 64 6.16 9.88 5.39
N THR A 65 7.14 8.97 5.41
CA THR A 65 6.90 7.52 5.46
C THR A 65 8.14 6.75 5.88
N SER A 66 7.97 5.61 6.56
CA SER A 66 9.00 4.58 6.77
C SER A 66 8.95 3.44 5.73
N ASP A 67 7.86 3.33 4.98
CA ASP A 67 7.69 2.25 4.00
C ASP A 67 8.59 2.43 2.78
N ALA A 68 9.46 1.44 2.57
CA ALA A 68 10.31 1.25 1.39
C ALA A 68 9.63 1.55 0.07
N ALA A 69 8.50 0.89 -0.18
CA ALA A 69 7.94 0.86 -1.53
C ALA A 69 7.37 2.23 -1.88
N THR A 70 6.76 2.90 -0.90
CA THR A 70 6.35 4.29 -1.01
C THR A 70 7.54 5.24 -1.19
N ILE A 71 8.63 5.10 -0.41
CA ILE A 71 9.84 5.92 -0.57
C ILE A 71 10.38 5.80 -2.00
N LEU A 72 10.54 4.57 -2.49
CA LEU A 72 11.10 4.31 -3.82
C LEU A 72 10.18 4.69 -4.97
N ARG A 73 8.86 4.68 -4.76
CA ARG A 73 7.87 5.14 -5.77
C ARG A 73 7.96 6.65 -5.98
N GLU A 74 8.23 7.40 -4.93
CA GLU A 74 8.30 8.86 -4.97
C GLU A 74 9.71 9.37 -5.35
N LEU A 75 10.73 8.50 -5.31
CA LEU A 75 12.09 8.82 -5.74
C LEU A 75 12.30 8.54 -7.23
N ASP A 76 12.89 9.51 -7.94
CA ASP A 76 13.29 9.35 -9.34
C ASP A 76 14.59 8.54 -9.48
N VAL A 77 14.46 7.22 -9.47
CA VAL A 77 15.61 6.30 -9.64
C VAL A 77 16.05 6.28 -11.10
N VAL A 78 17.27 6.76 -11.38
CA VAL A 78 17.83 6.81 -12.75
C VAL A 78 18.49 5.50 -13.16
N HIS A 79 19.23 4.86 -12.24
CA HIS A 79 20.08 3.71 -12.56
C HIS A 79 19.24 2.45 -12.88
N PRO A 80 19.43 1.78 -14.03
CA PRO A 80 18.59 0.64 -14.45
C PRO A 80 18.61 -0.55 -13.48
N ALA A 81 19.78 -0.94 -12.96
CA ALA A 81 19.88 -2.06 -12.03
C ALA A 81 19.09 -1.79 -10.72
N ALA A 82 19.10 -0.54 -10.27
CA ALA A 82 18.36 -0.10 -9.11
C ALA A 82 16.84 -0.13 -9.34
N LYS A 83 16.37 0.19 -10.55
CA LYS A 83 14.95 0.06 -10.92
C LYS A 83 14.45 -1.38 -10.78
N LEU A 84 15.29 -2.40 -10.99
CA LEU A 84 14.91 -3.80 -10.78
C LEU A 84 14.56 -4.06 -9.31
N LEU A 85 15.33 -3.51 -8.36
CA LEU A 85 15.01 -3.60 -6.94
C LEU A 85 13.72 -2.85 -6.59
N VAL A 86 13.51 -1.67 -7.18
CA VAL A 86 12.27 -0.89 -6.99
C VAL A 86 11.05 -1.69 -7.46
N MET A 87 11.15 -2.33 -8.64
CA MET A 87 10.07 -3.17 -9.18
C MET A 87 9.78 -4.37 -8.28
N ALA A 88 10.81 -5.02 -7.73
CA ALA A 88 10.63 -6.12 -6.78
C ALA A 88 9.90 -5.68 -5.51
N SER A 89 10.25 -4.50 -4.96
CA SER A 89 9.53 -3.93 -3.81
C SER A 89 8.06 -3.60 -4.13
N GLN A 90 7.78 -3.09 -5.33
CA GLN A 90 6.41 -2.79 -5.76
C GLN A 90 5.58 -4.06 -5.97
N GLN A 91 6.19 -5.14 -6.44
CA GLN A 91 5.53 -6.46 -6.55
C GLN A 91 5.16 -7.00 -5.16
N GLN A 92 6.06 -6.91 -4.19
CA GLN A 92 5.79 -7.32 -2.81
C GLN A 92 4.61 -6.52 -2.20
N GLU A 93 4.58 -5.20 -2.39
CA GLU A 93 3.50 -4.34 -1.92
C GLU A 93 2.15 -4.70 -2.57
N ALA A 94 2.13 -5.03 -3.86
CA ALA A 94 0.90 -5.39 -4.56
C ALA A 94 0.36 -6.78 -4.18
N GLU A 95 1.24 -7.74 -3.88
CA GLU A 95 0.86 -9.13 -3.62
C GLU A 95 0.55 -9.41 -2.14
N MET A 96 1.47 -9.01 -1.26
CA MET A 96 1.41 -9.26 0.19
C MET A 96 1.09 -7.99 0.99
N GLY A 97 1.52 -6.83 0.50
CA GLY A 97 1.30 -5.53 1.16
C GLY A 97 2.08 -5.34 2.45
N ASP A 98 3.09 -6.16 2.71
CA ASP A 98 4.00 -6.09 3.86
C ASP A 98 5.39 -6.62 3.45
N ALA A 99 6.40 -6.41 4.30
CA ALA A 99 7.79 -6.84 4.12
C ALA A 99 8.49 -6.24 2.88
N THR A 100 8.06 -5.05 2.44
CA THR A 100 8.69 -4.26 1.38
C THR A 100 10.14 -3.89 1.73
N ASN A 101 10.36 -3.45 2.97
CA ASN A 101 11.69 -3.13 3.51
C ASN A 101 12.61 -4.35 3.49
N LEU A 102 12.09 -5.54 3.85
CA LEU A 102 12.85 -6.79 3.86
C LEU A 102 13.40 -7.13 2.47
N VAL A 103 12.58 -6.97 1.41
CA VAL A 103 12.99 -7.27 0.03
C VAL A 103 14.21 -6.46 -0.39
N ILE A 104 14.19 -5.15 -0.15
CA ILE A 104 15.27 -4.25 -0.59
C ILE A 104 16.53 -4.45 0.24
N VAL A 105 16.39 -4.55 1.57
CA VAL A 105 17.54 -4.71 2.46
C VAL A 105 18.23 -6.05 2.21
N LEU A 106 17.46 -7.14 2.06
CA LEU A 106 18.02 -8.45 1.76
C LEU A 106 18.65 -8.49 0.37
N ALA A 107 18.01 -7.93 -0.66
CA ALA A 107 18.59 -7.87 -2.01
C ALA A 107 19.89 -7.04 -2.04
N GLY A 108 19.93 -5.92 -1.33
CA GLY A 108 21.12 -5.08 -1.19
C GLY A 108 22.28 -5.82 -0.50
N GLU A 109 22.02 -6.53 0.59
CA GLU A 109 23.06 -7.29 1.29
C GLU A 109 23.51 -8.51 0.46
N LEU A 110 22.60 -9.20 -0.24
CA LEU A 110 22.96 -10.30 -1.16
C LEU A 110 23.92 -9.84 -2.26
N LEU A 111 23.72 -8.65 -2.81
CA LEU A 111 24.61 -8.06 -3.82
C LEU A 111 25.96 -7.65 -3.21
N LYS A 112 25.97 -7.12 -1.99
CA LYS A 112 27.20 -6.81 -1.25
C LYS A 112 28.02 -8.07 -0.93
N LYS A 113 27.36 -9.16 -0.54
CA LYS A 113 28.02 -10.46 -0.33
C LYS A 113 28.49 -11.09 -1.65
N ALA A 114 27.80 -10.81 -2.76
CA ALA A 114 28.25 -11.23 -4.09
C ALA A 114 29.50 -10.45 -4.53
N GLU A 115 29.65 -9.18 -4.17
CA GLU A 115 30.86 -8.40 -4.42
C GLU A 115 32.11 -9.08 -3.83
N ASP A 116 32.03 -9.57 -2.59
CA ASP A 116 33.12 -10.30 -1.96
C ASP A 116 33.53 -11.55 -2.76
N LEU A 117 32.53 -12.28 -3.30
CA LEU A 117 32.77 -13.46 -4.13
C LEU A 117 33.38 -13.11 -5.50
N LEU A 118 32.94 -12.00 -6.11
CA LEU A 118 33.52 -11.50 -7.36
C LEU A 118 34.99 -11.11 -7.16
N ARG A 119 35.31 -10.46 -6.04
CA ARG A 119 36.71 -10.12 -5.67
C ARG A 119 37.56 -11.35 -5.41
N MET A 120 36.97 -12.45 -4.91
CA MET A 120 37.65 -13.75 -4.80
C MET A 120 37.88 -14.45 -6.16
N GLY A 121 37.27 -13.95 -7.24
CA GLY A 121 37.44 -14.48 -8.59
C GLY A 121 36.35 -15.47 -9.03
N LEU A 122 35.23 -15.58 -8.31
CA LEU A 122 34.09 -16.36 -8.78
C LEU A 122 33.39 -15.65 -9.94
N LYS A 123 32.90 -16.42 -10.92
CA LYS A 123 32.10 -15.89 -12.02
C LYS A 123 30.68 -15.59 -11.55
N THR A 124 30.05 -14.57 -12.12
CA THR A 124 28.65 -14.20 -11.84
C THR A 124 27.69 -15.38 -12.06
N SER A 125 27.92 -16.19 -13.09
CA SER A 125 27.13 -17.41 -13.37
C SER A 125 27.12 -18.40 -12.20
N ASP A 126 28.27 -18.62 -11.56
CA ASP A 126 28.41 -19.57 -10.46
C ASP A 126 27.72 -19.06 -9.19
N ILE A 127 27.79 -17.75 -8.97
CA ILE A 127 27.09 -17.07 -7.85
C ILE A 127 25.57 -17.19 -8.03
N VAL A 128 25.06 -16.93 -9.24
CA VAL A 128 23.62 -17.02 -9.55
C VAL A 128 23.10 -18.44 -9.32
N ILE A 129 23.84 -19.47 -9.75
CA ILE A 129 23.47 -20.88 -9.52
C ILE A 129 23.51 -21.21 -8.01
N GLY A 130 24.51 -20.70 -7.29
CA GLY A 130 24.63 -20.88 -5.84
C GLY A 130 23.47 -20.25 -5.08
N TYR A 131 23.08 -19.03 -5.43
CA TYR A 131 21.96 -18.32 -4.82
C TYR A 131 20.62 -19.00 -5.12
N GLU A 132 20.42 -19.56 -6.33
CA GLU A 132 19.20 -20.33 -6.63
C GLU A 132 19.08 -21.59 -5.74
N LYS A 133 20.20 -22.31 -5.52
CA LYS A 133 20.20 -23.47 -4.62
C LYS A 133 19.93 -23.05 -3.17
N ALA A 134 20.57 -21.97 -2.72
CA ALA A 134 20.40 -21.44 -1.37
C ALA A 134 18.96 -20.95 -1.13
N GLN A 135 18.34 -20.33 -2.12
CA GLN A 135 16.93 -19.92 -2.08
C GLN A 135 16.00 -21.11 -1.82
N LYS A 136 16.16 -22.22 -2.56
CA LYS A 136 15.33 -23.43 -2.36
C LYS A 136 15.48 -23.99 -0.94
N ILE A 137 16.71 -24.08 -0.45
CA ILE A 137 17.02 -24.52 0.92
C ILE A 137 16.39 -23.59 1.96
N ALA A 138 16.48 -22.27 1.75
CA ALA A 138 15.91 -21.27 2.65
C ALA A 138 14.38 -21.38 2.75
N LEU A 139 13.70 -21.63 1.62
CA LEU A 139 12.25 -21.79 1.58
C LEU A 139 11.79 -23.07 2.28
N GLU A 140 12.48 -24.19 2.05
CA GLU A 140 12.21 -25.46 2.75
C GLU A 140 12.44 -25.32 4.25
N ALA A 141 13.54 -24.67 4.65
CA ALA A 141 13.83 -24.40 6.06
C ALA A 141 12.81 -23.46 6.71
N LEU A 142 12.27 -22.48 5.96
CA LEU A 142 11.25 -21.56 6.46
C LEU A 142 9.93 -22.29 6.77
N ASP A 143 9.53 -23.25 5.93
CA ASP A 143 8.32 -24.05 6.16
C ASP A 143 8.39 -24.86 7.46
N GLU A 144 9.58 -25.35 7.83
CA GLU A 144 9.82 -26.08 9.08
C GLU A 144 9.85 -25.20 10.33
N LEU A 145 10.05 -23.89 10.20
CA LEU A 145 10.15 -22.93 11.31
C LEU A 145 8.80 -22.34 11.73
N SER A 146 7.69 -22.87 11.21
CA SER A 146 6.35 -22.43 11.62
C SER A 146 6.06 -22.84 13.07
N VAL A 147 5.80 -21.86 13.93
CA VAL A 147 5.54 -22.07 15.37
C VAL A 147 4.04 -22.03 15.68
N ASP A 148 3.30 -21.15 15.01
CA ASP A 148 1.90 -20.89 15.31
C ASP A 148 1.06 -20.84 14.02
N LYS A 149 -0.25 -21.04 14.13
CA LYS A 149 -1.21 -20.94 13.03
C LYS A 149 -2.48 -20.27 13.52
N ILE A 150 -3.00 -19.35 12.71
CA ILE A 150 -4.28 -18.71 12.99
C ILE A 150 -5.39 -19.72 12.63
N GLU A 151 -6.03 -20.31 13.63
CA GLU A 151 -7.09 -21.29 13.42
C GLU A 151 -8.41 -20.59 13.06
N ASN A 152 -8.74 -19.48 13.74
CA ASN A 152 -10.00 -18.77 13.56
C ASN A 152 -9.79 -17.30 13.20
N ILE A 153 -9.88 -16.98 11.90
CA ILE A 153 -9.82 -15.59 11.39
C ILE A 153 -10.98 -14.72 11.92
N GLN A 154 -12.03 -15.34 12.47
CA GLN A 154 -13.18 -14.66 13.07
C GLN A 154 -12.95 -14.20 14.50
N ASP A 155 -11.88 -14.66 15.16
CA ASP A 155 -11.54 -14.17 16.49
C ASP A 155 -10.72 -12.89 16.40
N GLN A 156 -11.17 -11.87 17.13
CA GLN A 156 -10.51 -10.57 17.16
C GLN A 156 -9.14 -10.65 17.82
N ALA A 157 -9.00 -11.48 18.86
CA ALA A 157 -7.74 -11.61 19.60
C ALA A 157 -6.64 -12.24 18.75
N GLU A 158 -6.92 -13.38 18.09
CA GLU A 158 -5.97 -14.03 17.18
C GLU A 158 -5.57 -13.12 16.02
N LEU A 159 -6.53 -12.42 15.41
CA LEU A 159 -6.24 -11.51 14.30
C LEU A 159 -5.41 -10.30 14.78
N SER A 160 -5.71 -9.76 15.96
CA SER A 160 -4.95 -8.64 16.53
C SER A 160 -3.49 -9.00 16.79
N LYS A 161 -3.19 -10.24 17.21
CA LYS A 161 -1.82 -10.73 17.43
C LYS A 161 -0.96 -10.62 16.16
N ALA A 162 -1.50 -11.04 15.01
CA ALA A 162 -0.79 -10.98 13.74
C ALA A 162 -0.73 -9.55 13.15
N LEU A 163 -1.74 -8.72 13.40
CA LEU A 163 -1.76 -7.33 12.96
C LEU A 163 -0.85 -6.42 13.79
N ARG A 164 -0.68 -6.73 15.07
CA ARG A 164 0.11 -5.92 16.01
C ARG A 164 1.53 -5.76 15.52
N THR A 165 2.20 -6.84 15.11
CA THR A 165 3.60 -6.78 14.65
C THR A 165 3.80 -5.95 13.39
N VAL A 166 2.89 -6.09 12.42
CA VAL A 166 2.97 -5.34 11.17
C VAL A 166 2.79 -3.85 11.43
N ILE A 167 1.80 -3.48 12.25
CA ILE A 167 1.56 -2.08 12.59
C ILE A 167 2.68 -1.52 13.46
N ALA A 168 3.19 -2.30 14.42
CA ALA A 168 4.31 -1.92 15.30
C ALA A 168 5.55 -1.49 14.50
N SER A 169 5.82 -2.17 13.37
CA SER A 169 6.95 -1.85 12.49
C SER A 169 6.88 -0.46 11.85
N LYS A 170 5.69 0.16 11.80
CA LYS A 170 5.46 1.49 11.20
C LYS A 170 5.06 2.56 12.22
N GLN A 171 4.19 2.20 13.17
CA GLN A 171 3.63 3.08 14.19
C GLN A 171 3.81 2.44 15.57
N ASN A 172 5.06 2.43 16.04
CA ASN A 172 5.38 1.97 17.39
C ASN A 172 4.65 2.85 18.44
N GLY A 173 4.11 2.21 19.48
CA GLY A 173 3.40 2.85 20.60
C GLY A 173 1.88 2.91 20.46
N ASN A 174 1.34 2.83 19.23
CA ASN A 174 -0.11 2.84 18.97
C ASN A 174 -0.62 1.51 18.36
N GLU A 175 0.22 0.47 18.39
CA GLU A 175 0.00 -0.82 17.73
C GLU A 175 -1.23 -1.58 18.26
N ASP A 176 -1.45 -1.62 19.56
CA ASP A 176 -2.57 -2.35 20.17
C ASP A 176 -3.91 -1.70 19.79
N PHE A 177 -3.97 -0.36 19.84
CA PHE A 177 -5.17 0.38 19.48
C PHE A 177 -5.48 0.27 17.98
N LEU A 178 -4.48 0.46 17.11
CA LEU A 178 -4.66 0.38 15.67
C LEU A 178 -4.97 -1.05 15.20
N SER A 179 -4.31 -2.07 15.76
CA SER A 179 -4.59 -3.47 15.43
C SER A 179 -6.01 -3.86 15.84
N GLY A 180 -6.47 -3.40 17.01
CA GLY A 180 -7.87 -3.58 17.45
C GLY A 180 -8.88 -2.96 16.49
N LEU A 181 -8.64 -1.73 16.02
CA LEU A 181 -9.50 -1.05 15.04
C LEU A 181 -9.52 -1.75 13.68
N VAL A 182 -8.34 -2.18 13.18
CA VAL A 182 -8.26 -2.90 11.91
C VAL A 182 -8.96 -4.25 12.02
N ALA A 183 -8.77 -4.98 13.12
CA ALA A 183 -9.45 -6.25 13.36
C ALA A 183 -10.98 -6.07 13.40
N GLU A 184 -11.49 -5.06 14.10
CA GLU A 184 -12.94 -4.76 14.14
C GLU A 184 -13.50 -4.46 12.73
N ALA A 185 -12.79 -3.66 11.94
CA ALA A 185 -13.21 -3.33 10.57
C ALA A 185 -13.20 -4.54 9.63
N VAL A 186 -12.20 -5.41 9.77
CA VAL A 186 -12.09 -6.66 9.00
C VAL A 186 -13.22 -7.61 9.34
N LEU A 187 -13.50 -7.83 10.62
CA LEU A 187 -14.57 -8.73 11.07
C LEU A 187 -15.94 -8.28 10.59
N ALA A 188 -16.18 -6.97 10.50
CA ALA A 188 -17.43 -6.42 9.96
C ALA A 188 -17.64 -6.73 8.46
N VAL A 189 -16.56 -6.94 7.71
CA VAL A 189 -16.56 -7.12 6.24
C VAL A 189 -16.34 -8.57 5.82
N LEU A 190 -15.85 -9.42 6.73
CA LEU A 190 -15.36 -10.76 6.40
C LEU A 190 -16.47 -11.63 5.79
N PRO A 191 -16.33 -12.07 4.53
CA PRO A 191 -17.30 -12.96 3.90
C PRO A 191 -17.22 -14.37 4.51
N LYS A 192 -18.30 -15.16 4.37
CA LYS A 192 -18.32 -16.57 4.81
C LYS A 192 -17.16 -17.41 4.28
N ASN A 193 -16.63 -17.07 3.11
CA ASN A 193 -15.40 -17.65 2.58
C ASN A 193 -14.26 -16.62 2.66
N PRO A 194 -13.27 -16.78 3.55
CA PRO A 194 -12.20 -15.80 3.78
C PRO A 194 -11.31 -15.57 2.54
N ALA A 195 -11.20 -16.55 1.64
CA ALA A 195 -10.40 -16.42 0.42
C ALA A 195 -10.90 -15.31 -0.54
N ASN A 196 -12.17 -14.93 -0.44
CA ASN A 196 -12.78 -13.87 -1.25
C ASN A 196 -12.71 -12.49 -0.58
N PHE A 197 -11.88 -12.33 0.45
CA PHE A 197 -11.69 -11.05 1.11
C PHE A 197 -11.10 -10.03 0.13
N ASN A 198 -11.77 -8.87 0.01
CA ASN A 198 -11.31 -7.78 -0.83
C ASN A 198 -10.88 -6.61 0.06
N VAL A 199 -9.62 -6.21 -0.08
CA VAL A 199 -8.99 -5.10 0.64
C VAL A 199 -9.71 -3.77 0.38
N ASP A 200 -10.26 -3.59 -0.83
CA ASP A 200 -11.02 -2.37 -1.21
C ASP A 200 -12.28 -2.12 -0.38
N ASN A 201 -12.76 -3.13 0.34
CA ASN A 201 -13.95 -3.03 1.18
C ASN A 201 -13.67 -2.36 2.53
N ILE A 202 -12.41 -2.18 2.91
CA ILE A 202 -12.05 -1.38 4.09
C ILE A 202 -11.59 -0.03 3.59
N ARG A 203 -12.24 1.03 4.07
CA ARG A 203 -11.89 2.40 3.70
C ARG A 203 -11.34 3.14 4.91
N VAL A 204 -10.31 3.94 4.68
CA VAL A 204 -9.81 4.90 5.66
C VAL A 204 -10.30 6.30 5.32
N VAL A 205 -10.91 7.00 6.28
CA VAL A 205 -11.27 8.42 6.12
C VAL A 205 -10.48 9.21 7.16
N LYS A 206 -9.66 10.13 6.67
CA LYS A 206 -8.82 11.01 7.49
C LYS A 206 -9.59 12.29 7.80
N ILE A 207 -9.75 12.61 9.07
CA ILE A 207 -10.33 13.89 9.50
C ILE A 207 -9.35 14.53 10.48
N MET A 208 -8.91 15.74 10.16
CA MET A 208 -7.93 16.45 10.99
C MET A 208 -8.52 16.86 12.36
N GLY A 209 -7.64 16.92 13.35
CA GLY A 209 -7.93 17.29 14.73
C GLY A 209 -8.15 16.10 15.67
N GLY A 210 -8.15 16.37 16.97
CA GLY A 210 -8.28 15.36 18.01
C GLY A 210 -7.01 14.51 18.22
N SER A 211 -7.16 13.42 18.97
CA SER A 211 -6.14 12.37 19.16
C SER A 211 -6.44 11.16 18.29
N LEU A 212 -5.44 10.33 18.05
CA LEU A 212 -5.58 9.03 17.41
C LEU A 212 -6.56 8.13 18.16
N ASP A 213 -6.61 8.22 19.49
CA ASP A 213 -7.51 7.42 20.35
C ASP A 213 -9.01 7.70 20.11
N GLN A 214 -9.33 8.83 19.46
CA GLN A 214 -10.70 9.18 19.07
C GLN A 214 -11.12 8.58 17.72
N SER A 215 -10.21 7.83 17.08
CA SER A 215 -10.51 7.11 15.85
C SER A 215 -11.50 5.99 16.12
N ARG A 216 -12.38 5.72 15.17
CA ARG A 216 -13.47 4.75 15.33
C ARG A 216 -13.76 4.00 14.04
N VAL A 217 -14.20 2.76 14.18
CA VAL A 217 -14.73 1.98 13.07
C VAL A 217 -16.21 2.30 12.90
N VAL A 218 -16.61 2.51 11.65
CA VAL A 218 -18.00 2.67 11.25
C VAL A 218 -18.35 1.53 10.30
N LYS A 219 -19.36 0.74 10.67
CA LYS A 219 -19.97 -0.29 9.80
C LYS A 219 -20.76 0.38 8.68
N GLY A 220 -20.07 0.66 7.58
CA GLY A 220 -20.59 1.37 6.42
C GLY A 220 -19.60 2.39 5.88
N MET A 221 -20.10 3.54 5.41
CA MET A 221 -19.28 4.57 4.74
C MET A 221 -19.41 5.94 5.38
N VAL A 222 -18.29 6.68 5.40
CA VAL A 222 -18.24 8.06 5.89
C VAL A 222 -17.79 8.98 4.77
N PHE A 223 -18.51 10.07 4.57
CA PHE A 223 -18.16 11.12 3.62
C PHE A 223 -17.81 12.40 4.36
N PRO A 224 -16.62 13.00 4.11
CA PRO A 224 -16.23 14.29 4.67
C PRO A 224 -16.96 15.43 3.95
N LYS A 225 -18.29 15.35 3.89
CA LYS A 225 -19.16 16.28 3.21
C LYS A 225 -20.54 16.24 3.88
N GLU A 226 -21.17 17.42 3.99
CA GLU A 226 -22.57 17.55 4.38
C GLU A 226 -23.50 17.16 3.21
N PRO A 227 -24.71 16.61 3.48
CA PRO A 227 -25.71 16.41 2.43
C PRO A 227 -26.06 17.74 1.79
N ASP A 228 -26.32 17.74 0.48
CA ASP A 228 -26.62 18.98 -0.26
C ASP A 228 -28.03 19.54 0.10
N GLY A 229 -28.82 18.80 0.89
CA GLY A 229 -30.18 19.17 1.30
C GLY A 229 -30.38 19.60 2.74
N SER A 230 -31.62 20.03 2.99
CA SER A 230 -32.10 20.44 4.32
C SER A 230 -32.20 19.27 5.30
N ILE A 231 -32.36 18.05 4.78
CA ILE A 231 -32.57 16.83 5.56
C ILE A 231 -31.23 16.18 5.82
N LYS A 232 -30.89 16.08 7.11
CA LYS A 232 -29.58 15.63 7.57
C LYS A 232 -29.61 14.26 8.24
N LYS A 233 -30.81 13.71 8.44
CA LYS A 233 -31.02 12.42 9.11
C LYS A 233 -32.14 11.64 8.45
N ALA A 234 -31.88 10.36 8.15
CA ALA A 234 -32.85 9.39 7.70
C ALA A 234 -32.57 8.04 8.39
N SER A 235 -33.61 7.40 8.93
CA SER A 235 -33.52 6.09 9.59
C SER A 235 -34.36 5.06 8.86
N ARG A 236 -33.84 3.83 8.68
CA ARG A 236 -34.45 2.71 7.96
C ARG A 236 -35.01 3.15 6.61
N ALA A 237 -34.12 3.72 5.81
CA ALA A 237 -34.44 4.37 4.55
C ALA A 237 -34.10 3.47 3.35
N LYS A 238 -34.94 3.51 2.32
CA LYS A 238 -34.57 3.01 1.00
C LYS A 238 -33.70 4.04 0.28
N VAL A 239 -32.67 3.54 -0.38
CA VAL A 239 -31.65 4.32 -1.04
C VAL A 239 -31.65 4.03 -2.53
N GLY A 240 -31.69 5.08 -3.34
CA GLY A 240 -31.44 5.03 -4.78
C GLY A 240 -30.09 5.65 -5.10
N VAL A 241 -29.32 4.97 -5.94
CA VAL A 241 -28.03 5.46 -6.43
C VAL A 241 -28.18 5.79 -7.91
N PHE A 242 -27.89 7.01 -8.29
CA PHE A 242 -27.99 7.49 -9.67
C PHE A 242 -26.61 7.91 -10.17
N THR A 243 -26.19 7.41 -11.34
CA THR A 243 -24.97 7.88 -12.03
C THR A 243 -25.25 9.07 -12.93
N CYS A 244 -26.53 9.30 -13.28
CA CYS A 244 -26.96 10.47 -14.01
C CYS A 244 -27.09 11.69 -13.08
N PRO A 245 -26.97 12.91 -13.61
CA PRO A 245 -27.34 14.11 -12.88
C PRO A 245 -28.85 14.11 -12.59
N ILE A 246 -29.24 14.66 -11.45
CA ILE A 246 -30.66 14.89 -11.12
C ILE A 246 -31.01 16.29 -11.58
N ASP A 247 -31.39 16.37 -12.85
CA ASP A 247 -31.81 17.58 -13.50
C ASP A 247 -32.66 17.24 -14.73
N THR A 248 -33.13 18.25 -15.46
CA THR A 248 -33.76 18.04 -16.76
C THR A 248 -32.81 17.39 -17.74
N SER A 249 -33.31 16.37 -18.45
CA SER A 249 -32.52 15.60 -19.40
C SER A 249 -32.13 16.47 -20.59
N GLN A 250 -30.82 16.76 -20.72
CA GLN A 250 -30.29 17.48 -21.87
C GLN A 250 -29.90 16.49 -22.98
N THR A 251 -30.11 16.90 -24.24
CA THR A 251 -29.61 16.16 -25.40
C THR A 251 -28.09 16.34 -25.52
N GLU A 252 -27.37 15.29 -25.89
CA GLU A 252 -25.91 15.37 -26.10
C GLU A 252 -25.55 16.32 -27.25
N THR A 253 -26.40 16.40 -28.28
CA THR A 253 -26.32 17.41 -29.33
C THR A 253 -26.93 18.73 -28.86
N LYS A 254 -26.51 19.84 -29.48
CA LYS A 254 -27.04 21.17 -29.18
C LYS A 254 -28.56 21.21 -29.38
N GLY A 255 -29.31 21.01 -28.29
CA GLY A 255 -30.75 21.23 -28.23
C GLY A 255 -31.01 22.71 -28.00
N THR A 256 -31.53 23.39 -29.02
CA THR A 256 -32.00 24.78 -28.85
C THR A 256 -33.52 24.75 -28.72
N VAL A 257 -34.03 25.33 -27.64
CA VAL A 257 -35.47 25.50 -27.44
C VAL A 257 -35.92 26.63 -28.37
N LEU A 258 -36.75 26.32 -29.36
CA LEU A 258 -37.35 27.32 -30.25
C LEU A 258 -38.68 27.76 -29.66
N LEU A 259 -38.73 29.01 -29.18
CA LEU A 259 -39.93 29.64 -28.65
C LEU A 259 -40.39 30.73 -29.62
N HIS A 260 -41.58 30.58 -30.19
CA HIS A 260 -42.13 31.54 -31.15
C HIS A 260 -43.07 32.55 -30.51
N ASN A 261 -43.73 32.17 -29.41
CA ASN A 261 -44.74 32.99 -28.74
C ASN A 261 -44.46 33.19 -27.24
N ALA A 262 -44.92 34.31 -26.69
CA ALA A 262 -44.81 34.58 -25.24
C ALA A 262 -45.56 33.55 -24.37
N LYS A 263 -46.63 32.94 -24.89
CA LYS A 263 -47.35 31.84 -24.21
C LYS A 263 -46.50 30.57 -24.12
N GLU A 264 -45.85 30.19 -25.21
CA GLU A 264 -44.95 29.02 -25.26
C GLU A 264 -43.79 29.18 -24.27
N MET A 265 -43.28 30.39 -24.06
CA MET A 265 -42.25 30.66 -23.06
C MET A 265 -42.72 30.40 -21.63
N MET A 266 -43.94 30.84 -21.28
CA MET A 266 -44.51 30.60 -19.94
C MET A 266 -44.87 29.13 -19.73
N ASP A 267 -45.44 28.49 -20.75
CA ASP A 267 -45.84 27.08 -20.69
C ASP A 267 -44.61 26.16 -20.66
N PHE A 268 -43.52 26.52 -21.35
CA PHE A 268 -42.24 25.81 -21.27
C PHE A 268 -41.68 25.83 -19.86
N THR A 269 -41.64 27.01 -19.22
CA THR A 269 -41.15 27.15 -17.85
C THR A 269 -41.97 26.30 -16.87
N LYS A 270 -43.31 26.37 -16.94
CA LYS A 270 -44.20 25.56 -16.10
C LYS A 270 -44.12 24.07 -16.41
N GLY A 271 -43.95 23.70 -17.68
CA GLY A 271 -43.81 22.33 -18.12
C GLY A 271 -42.53 21.69 -17.60
N GLU A 272 -41.43 22.43 -17.62
CA GLU A 272 -40.14 22.00 -17.06
C GLU A 272 -40.25 21.76 -15.55
N GLU A 273 -40.87 22.69 -14.82
CA GLU A 273 -41.15 22.54 -13.39
C GLU A 273 -42.01 21.31 -13.09
N ALA A 274 -43.11 21.10 -13.84
CA ALA A 274 -44.00 19.97 -13.65
C ALA A 274 -43.36 18.64 -14.02
N GLN A 275 -42.50 18.60 -15.04
CA GLN A 275 -41.77 17.39 -15.43
C GLN A 275 -40.80 16.96 -14.34
N LEU A 276 -40.03 17.91 -13.78
CA LEU A 276 -39.12 17.65 -12.67
C LEU A 276 -39.87 17.25 -11.39
N GLU A 277 -40.98 17.93 -11.08
CA GLU A 277 -41.81 17.58 -9.92
C GLU A 277 -42.38 16.17 -10.06
N THR A 278 -42.84 15.79 -11.26
CA THR A 278 -43.37 14.43 -11.53
C THR A 278 -42.28 13.37 -11.36
N ALA A 279 -41.10 13.58 -11.92
CA ALA A 279 -39.98 12.64 -11.79
C ALA A 279 -39.56 12.44 -10.32
N ILE A 280 -39.50 13.50 -9.53
CA ILE A 280 -39.14 13.41 -8.11
C ILE A 280 -40.27 12.82 -7.27
N LYS A 281 -41.52 13.11 -7.62
CA LYS A 281 -42.68 12.50 -6.97
C LYS A 281 -42.71 11.00 -7.19
N GLU A 282 -42.38 10.51 -8.40
CA GLU A 282 -42.22 9.08 -8.67
C GLU A 282 -41.15 8.44 -7.79
N LEU A 283 -40.02 9.13 -7.56
CA LEU A 283 -38.99 8.67 -6.60
C LEU A 283 -39.55 8.58 -5.18
N HIS A 284 -40.29 9.60 -4.72
CA HIS A 284 -40.90 9.61 -3.40
C HIS A 284 -41.93 8.46 -3.24
N ASP A 285 -42.79 8.27 -4.24
CA ASP A 285 -43.88 7.28 -4.24
C ASP A 285 -43.35 5.84 -4.28
N SER A 286 -42.18 5.63 -4.88
CA SER A 286 -41.44 4.36 -4.82
C SER A 286 -40.92 4.00 -3.41
N GLY A 287 -41.00 4.94 -2.46
CA GLY A 287 -40.59 4.79 -1.06
C GLY A 287 -39.14 5.19 -0.81
N LEU A 288 -38.49 5.86 -1.77
CA LEU A 288 -37.12 6.33 -1.63
C LEU A 288 -37.04 7.49 -0.62
N ARG A 289 -36.03 7.46 0.24
CA ARG A 289 -35.79 8.49 1.27
C ARG A 289 -34.38 9.04 1.26
N VAL A 290 -33.44 8.31 0.66
CA VAL A 290 -32.07 8.76 0.44
C VAL A 290 -31.71 8.59 -1.04
N VAL A 291 -31.14 9.63 -1.63
CA VAL A 291 -30.68 9.68 -3.00
C VAL A 291 -29.19 9.97 -3.01
N VAL A 292 -28.44 9.12 -3.69
CA VAL A 292 -27.00 9.29 -3.91
C VAL A 292 -26.78 9.62 -5.38
N CYS A 293 -26.23 10.79 -5.66
CA CYS A 293 -25.99 11.28 -7.02
C CYS A 293 -24.52 11.20 -7.39
N GLY A 294 -24.21 10.60 -8.54
CA GLY A 294 -22.86 10.53 -9.11
C GLY A 294 -22.39 11.82 -9.77
N ASP A 295 -23.31 12.75 -10.03
CA ASP A 295 -23.05 13.98 -10.77
C ASP A 295 -23.80 15.16 -10.14
N ARG A 296 -23.92 16.27 -10.87
CA ARG A 296 -24.61 17.50 -10.44
C ARG A 296 -26.09 17.26 -10.15
N VAL A 297 -26.62 18.07 -9.25
CA VAL A 297 -28.04 18.14 -8.90
C VAL A 297 -28.49 19.56 -9.21
N GLY A 298 -29.54 19.72 -10.00
CA GLY A 298 -30.11 21.03 -10.33
C GLY A 298 -30.80 21.67 -9.12
N ASP A 299 -30.79 23.00 -9.02
CA ASP A 299 -31.38 23.73 -7.88
C ASP A 299 -32.89 23.50 -7.75
N LEU A 300 -33.59 23.44 -8.88
CA LEU A 300 -35.03 23.17 -8.93
C LEU A 300 -35.35 21.74 -8.46
N ALA A 301 -34.53 20.76 -8.89
CA ALA A 301 -34.64 19.39 -8.42
C ALA A 301 -34.39 19.31 -6.90
N MET A 302 -33.38 20.02 -6.41
CA MET A 302 -33.04 20.08 -5.00
C MET A 302 -34.17 20.67 -4.14
N HIS A 303 -34.86 21.70 -4.63
CA HIS A 303 -36.04 22.27 -3.98
C HIS A 303 -37.15 21.21 -3.81
N TYR A 304 -37.47 20.45 -4.85
CA TYR A 304 -38.48 19.40 -4.77
C TYR A 304 -38.05 18.22 -3.89
N LEU A 305 -36.79 17.77 -3.96
CA LEU A 305 -36.25 16.73 -3.07
C LEU A 305 -36.40 17.13 -1.60
N ASN A 306 -36.11 18.39 -1.26
CA ASN A 306 -36.30 18.91 0.09
C ASN A 306 -37.79 18.93 0.51
N ARG A 307 -38.68 19.36 -0.39
CA ARG A 307 -40.13 19.39 -0.14
C ARG A 307 -40.70 18.01 0.15
N TYR A 308 -40.19 16.97 -0.52
CA TYR A 308 -40.63 15.59 -0.35
C TYR A 308 -39.93 14.82 0.77
N GLY A 309 -39.05 15.44 1.54
CA GLY A 309 -38.42 14.71 2.64
C GLY A 309 -37.29 13.77 2.21
N ILE A 310 -36.64 13.99 1.05
CA ILE A 310 -35.58 13.12 0.52
C ILE A 310 -34.18 13.69 0.82
N LEU A 311 -33.33 12.90 1.48
CA LEU A 311 -31.93 13.26 1.70
C LEU A 311 -31.14 13.06 0.41
N CYS A 312 -30.39 14.07 -0.03
CA CYS A 312 -29.57 14.01 -1.23
C CYS A 312 -28.09 14.20 -0.89
N ILE A 313 -27.23 13.29 -1.36
CA ILE A 313 -25.77 13.44 -1.28
C ILE A 313 -25.14 13.26 -2.66
N ARG A 314 -24.29 14.20 -3.06
CA ARG A 314 -23.48 14.10 -4.28
C ARG A 314 -22.10 13.50 -4.03
N ILE A 315 -21.77 12.44 -4.77
CA ILE A 315 -20.50 11.70 -4.76
C ILE A 315 -19.93 11.68 -6.18
N LEU A 316 -18.92 12.51 -6.45
CA LEU A 316 -18.33 12.64 -7.79
C LEU A 316 -17.41 11.46 -8.16
N SER A 317 -16.86 10.76 -7.15
CA SER A 317 -15.94 9.66 -7.39
C SER A 317 -16.69 8.39 -7.78
N LYS A 318 -16.40 7.87 -8.97
CA LYS A 318 -16.94 6.59 -9.45
C LYS A 318 -16.56 5.42 -8.53
N PHE A 319 -15.41 5.49 -7.87
CA PHE A 319 -14.94 4.45 -6.95
C PHE A 319 -15.75 4.47 -5.65
N GLU A 320 -16.03 5.65 -5.10
CA GLU A 320 -16.86 5.79 -3.90
C GLU A 320 -18.30 5.38 -4.17
N LEU A 321 -18.87 5.79 -5.30
CA LEU A 321 -20.23 5.41 -5.69
C LEU A 321 -20.39 3.88 -5.77
N ARG A 322 -19.41 3.18 -6.36
CA ARG A 322 -19.40 1.70 -6.39
C ARG A 322 -19.31 1.07 -4.99
N ARG A 323 -18.58 1.69 -4.05
CA ARG A 323 -18.48 1.21 -2.67
C ARG A 323 -19.78 1.45 -1.89
N VAL A 324 -20.45 2.60 -2.08
CA VAL A 324 -21.77 2.86 -1.47
C VAL A 324 -22.80 1.85 -1.94
N CYS A 325 -22.80 1.51 -3.23
CA CYS A 325 -23.62 0.44 -3.77
C CYS A 325 -23.39 -0.91 -3.06
N ARG A 326 -22.15 -1.22 -2.66
CA ARG A 326 -21.84 -2.45 -1.92
C ARG A 326 -22.30 -2.41 -0.46
N VAL A 327 -22.21 -1.26 0.20
CA VAL A 327 -22.75 -1.06 1.56
C VAL A 327 -24.26 -1.26 1.54
N VAL A 328 -24.93 -0.51 0.67
CA VAL A 328 -26.38 -0.34 0.70
C VAL A 328 -27.11 -1.45 -0.07
N GLY A 329 -26.39 -2.21 -0.91
CA GLY A 329 -26.97 -3.23 -1.77
C GLY A 329 -27.68 -2.68 -3.01
N ALA A 330 -27.55 -1.38 -3.29
CA ALA A 330 -28.23 -0.72 -4.41
C ALA A 330 -27.49 -0.90 -5.74
N THR A 331 -28.23 -0.97 -6.85
CA THR A 331 -27.65 -0.92 -8.19
C THR A 331 -27.63 0.51 -8.72
N PRO A 332 -26.51 0.99 -9.29
CA PRO A 332 -26.44 2.34 -9.81
C PRO A 332 -27.26 2.52 -11.08
N LEU A 333 -28.16 3.50 -11.11
CA LEU A 333 -29.06 3.78 -12.22
C LEU A 333 -28.57 4.92 -13.11
N ALA A 334 -28.54 4.66 -14.42
CA ALA A 334 -28.16 5.65 -15.43
C ALA A 334 -29.31 6.55 -15.90
N ARG A 335 -30.54 6.30 -15.44
CA ARG A 335 -31.74 7.05 -15.83
C ARG A 335 -32.43 7.63 -14.59
N LEU A 336 -32.99 8.82 -14.74
CA LEU A 336 -33.88 9.42 -13.75
C LEU A 336 -35.29 8.84 -13.96
N GLY A 337 -35.79 8.12 -12.96
CA GLY A 337 -37.12 7.51 -12.96
C GLY A 337 -37.31 6.61 -11.76
N ALA A 338 -38.54 6.13 -11.53
CA ALA A 338 -38.83 5.22 -10.43
C ALA A 338 -37.93 3.96 -10.49
N PRO A 339 -37.09 3.72 -9.46
CA PRO A 339 -36.30 2.50 -9.38
C PRO A 339 -37.22 1.30 -9.17
N MET A 340 -36.80 0.13 -9.63
CA MET A 340 -37.44 -1.12 -9.21
C MET A 340 -37.08 -1.43 -7.75
N PRO A 341 -37.93 -2.14 -6.99
CA PRO A 341 -37.60 -2.55 -5.62
C PRO A 341 -36.28 -3.32 -5.49
N ASP A 342 -35.91 -4.10 -6.52
CA ASP A 342 -34.66 -4.87 -6.57
C ASP A 342 -33.42 -4.00 -6.85
N GLU A 343 -33.62 -2.80 -7.42
CA GLU A 343 -32.55 -1.85 -7.72
C GLU A 343 -32.27 -0.90 -6.55
N MET A 344 -33.26 -0.76 -5.65
CA MET A 344 -33.12 0.00 -4.42
C MET A 344 -32.31 -0.79 -3.39
N GLY A 345 -31.43 -0.09 -2.69
CA GLY A 345 -30.82 -0.64 -1.50
C GLY A 345 -31.48 -0.09 -0.23
N SER A 346 -31.02 -0.56 0.91
CA SER A 346 -31.55 -0.22 2.23
C SER A 346 -30.44 0.19 3.19
N ILE A 347 -30.75 1.12 4.07
CA ILE A 347 -29.81 1.55 5.11
C ILE A 347 -30.53 1.87 6.42
N ASP A 348 -29.88 1.51 7.52
CA ASP A 348 -30.44 1.70 8.86
C ASP A 348 -30.36 3.14 9.33
N VAL A 349 -29.20 3.79 9.17
CA VAL A 349 -29.02 5.18 9.61
C VAL A 349 -28.13 5.93 8.62
N VAL A 350 -28.66 7.04 8.10
CA VAL A 350 -27.88 8.10 7.46
C VAL A 350 -28.00 9.33 8.34
N GLU A 351 -26.90 9.81 8.90
CA GLU A 351 -26.90 11.02 9.71
C GLU A 351 -25.66 11.88 9.49
N THR A 352 -25.83 13.19 9.63
CA THR A 352 -24.72 14.14 9.64
C THR A 352 -24.19 14.26 11.06
N ILE A 353 -22.96 13.79 11.28
CA ILE A 353 -22.26 13.91 12.57
C ILE A 353 -21.17 14.96 12.42
N GLU A 354 -20.98 15.76 13.45
CA GLU A 354 -19.85 16.67 13.53
C GLU A 354 -18.66 15.94 14.17
N ILE A 355 -17.54 15.85 13.44
CA ILE A 355 -16.30 15.24 13.91
C ILE A 355 -15.20 16.28 13.78
N GLY A 356 -14.77 16.85 14.91
CA GLY A 356 -13.67 17.83 14.90
C GLY A 356 -14.00 19.18 14.28
N GLY A 357 -15.27 19.59 14.28
CA GLY A 357 -15.74 20.83 13.65
C GLY A 357 -16.18 20.64 12.19
N ASP A 358 -15.76 19.54 11.55
CA ASP A 358 -16.21 19.20 10.20
C ASP A 358 -17.50 18.37 10.26
N ARG A 359 -18.47 18.75 9.43
CA ARG A 359 -19.72 17.99 9.25
C ARG A 359 -19.51 16.86 8.26
N VAL A 360 -19.67 15.64 8.72
CA VAL A 360 -19.53 14.44 7.90
C VAL A 360 -20.84 13.68 7.84
N THR A 361 -21.13 13.11 6.67
CA THR A 361 -22.29 12.23 6.49
C THR A 361 -21.88 10.79 6.71
N VAL A 362 -22.55 10.12 7.64
CA VAL A 362 -22.28 8.73 8.00
C VAL A 362 -23.41 7.85 7.51
N PHE A 363 -23.06 6.86 6.71
CA PHE A 363 -23.89 5.74 6.29
C PHE A 363 -23.57 4.56 7.20
N ARG A 364 -24.48 4.22 8.12
CA ARG A 364 -24.33 3.11 9.07
C ARG A 364 -25.39 2.03 8.84
N GLN A 365 -24.96 0.79 8.96
CA GLN A 365 -25.83 -0.38 8.93
C GLN A 365 -25.47 -1.26 10.15
N GLU A 366 -26.46 -1.45 11.02
CA GLU A 366 -26.33 -2.07 12.34
C GLU A 366 -26.88 -3.51 12.34
N ASP A 367 -27.96 -3.77 11.59
CA ASP A 367 -28.69 -5.04 11.62
C ASP A 367 -28.22 -6.04 10.54
N GLU A 368 -27.64 -5.56 9.42
CA GLU A 368 -27.19 -6.40 8.31
C GLU A 368 -25.65 -6.44 8.16
N VAL A 369 -25.15 -7.56 7.62
CA VAL A 369 -23.71 -7.74 7.32
C VAL A 369 -23.29 -6.75 6.24
N THR A 370 -22.58 -5.70 6.64
CA THR A 370 -22.05 -4.68 5.74
C THR A 370 -20.90 -5.23 4.92
N ARG A 371 -20.93 -5.06 3.60
CA ARG A 371 -19.80 -5.48 2.74
C ARG A 371 -18.64 -4.49 2.74
N THR A 372 -18.75 -3.35 3.43
CA THR A 372 -17.72 -2.32 3.46
C THR A 372 -17.76 -1.63 4.81
N ALA A 373 -16.59 -1.44 5.41
CA ALA A 373 -16.41 -0.73 6.68
C ALA A 373 -15.46 0.44 6.48
N THR A 374 -15.64 1.50 7.27
CA THR A 374 -14.80 2.68 7.21
C THR A 374 -14.15 2.94 8.55
N ILE A 375 -12.83 3.01 8.57
CA ILE A 375 -12.03 3.44 9.72
C ILE A 375 -11.88 4.97 9.61
N VAL A 376 -12.45 5.69 10.58
CA VAL A 376 -12.30 7.14 10.67
C VAL A 376 -11.08 7.42 11.53
N LEU A 377 -9.99 7.87 10.89
CA LEU A 377 -8.76 8.25 11.55
C LEU A 377 -8.78 9.73 11.94
N ARG A 378 -8.37 9.99 13.18
CA ARG A 378 -8.24 11.31 13.78
C ARG A 378 -6.78 11.57 14.13
N GLY A 379 -6.33 12.81 13.96
CA GLY A 379 -4.92 13.14 14.16
C GLY A 379 -4.64 14.62 13.94
N ALA A 380 -3.58 15.11 14.57
CA ALA A 380 -3.25 16.54 14.57
C ALA A 380 -2.73 17.04 13.21
N THR A 381 -1.96 16.21 12.48
CA THR A 381 -1.33 16.61 11.21
C THR A 381 -1.70 15.65 10.09
N GLN A 382 -1.88 16.21 8.89
CA GLN A 382 -2.22 15.43 7.69
C GLN A 382 -1.11 14.42 7.34
N ASN A 383 0.16 14.81 7.48
CA ASN A 383 1.29 13.94 7.15
C ASN A 383 1.35 12.70 8.05
N HIS A 384 1.01 12.84 9.34
CA HIS A 384 0.94 11.70 10.25
C HIS A 384 -0.27 10.80 9.92
N LEU A 385 -1.42 11.40 9.60
CA LEU A 385 -2.60 10.64 9.15
C LEU A 385 -2.35 9.85 7.87
N ASP A 386 -1.57 10.39 6.93
CA ASP A 386 -1.17 9.69 5.72
C ASP A 386 -0.27 8.48 6.03
N ASP A 387 0.58 8.58 7.05
CA ASP A 387 1.46 7.48 7.50
C ASP A 387 0.66 6.38 8.22
N ILE A 388 -0.31 6.76 9.06
CA ILE A 388 -1.22 5.83 9.74
C ILE A 388 -2.15 5.15 8.72
N GLU A 389 -2.66 5.86 7.71
CA GLU A 389 -3.47 5.25 6.63
C GLU A 389 -2.70 4.11 5.97
N ARG A 390 -1.39 4.30 5.69
CA ARG A 390 -0.55 3.23 5.16
C ARG A 390 -0.34 2.08 6.13
N ALA A 391 -0.19 2.34 7.43
CA ALA A 391 -0.07 1.28 8.43
C ALA A 391 -1.36 0.44 8.52
N VAL A 392 -2.52 1.09 8.40
CA VAL A 392 -3.83 0.43 8.33
C VAL A 392 -3.95 -0.39 7.05
N ASP A 393 -3.58 0.17 5.89
CA ASP A 393 -3.65 -0.52 4.60
C ASP A 393 -2.76 -1.77 4.58
N ASP A 394 -1.55 -1.72 5.13
CA ASP A 394 -0.68 -2.89 5.30
C ASP A 394 -1.32 -3.94 6.20
N GLY A 395 -1.89 -3.54 7.33
CA GLY A 395 -2.64 -4.44 8.21
C GLY A 395 -3.78 -5.15 7.47
N VAL A 396 -4.55 -4.42 6.65
CA VAL A 396 -5.63 -5.01 5.85
C VAL A 396 -5.09 -5.97 4.78
N ASN A 397 -3.97 -5.66 4.14
CA ASN A 397 -3.32 -6.55 3.17
C ASN A 397 -2.79 -7.83 3.82
N VAL A 398 -2.30 -7.75 5.06
CA VAL A 398 -1.87 -8.93 5.81
C VAL A 398 -3.04 -9.86 6.09
N VAL A 399 -4.23 -9.35 6.38
CA VAL A 399 -5.43 -10.20 6.49
C VAL A 399 -5.73 -10.97 5.19
N LYS A 400 -5.54 -10.34 4.04
CA LYS A 400 -5.64 -11.02 2.74
C LYS A 400 -4.58 -12.10 2.59
N ALA A 401 -3.37 -11.89 3.11
CA ALA A 401 -2.30 -12.90 3.12
C ALA A 401 -2.61 -14.06 4.08
N ILE A 402 -3.09 -13.77 5.31
CA ILE A 402 -3.58 -14.76 6.30
C ILE A 402 -4.65 -15.65 5.68
N SER A 403 -5.56 -15.07 4.90
CA SER A 403 -6.64 -15.80 4.23
C SER A 403 -6.14 -16.82 3.18
N LYS A 404 -4.88 -16.71 2.73
CA LYS A 404 -4.25 -17.69 1.82
C LYS A 404 -3.39 -18.69 2.59
N ASP A 405 -2.56 -18.23 3.51
CA ASP A 405 -1.71 -19.05 4.36
C ASP A 405 -1.67 -18.45 5.77
N ASN A 406 -2.09 -19.23 6.75
CA ASN A 406 -2.30 -18.81 8.13
C ASN A 406 -1.11 -19.11 9.06
N ARG A 407 0.00 -19.60 8.49
CA ARG A 407 1.20 -19.96 9.25
C ARG A 407 1.99 -18.74 9.69
N LEU A 408 2.43 -18.77 10.94
CA LEU A 408 3.20 -17.72 11.59
C LEU A 408 4.59 -18.23 11.97
N VAL A 409 5.57 -17.33 11.87
CA VAL A 409 6.97 -17.58 12.21
C VAL A 409 7.45 -16.55 13.24
N PRO A 410 8.45 -16.90 14.08
CA PRO A 410 9.00 -15.97 15.08
C PRO A 410 9.54 -14.68 14.45
N GLY A 411 9.10 -13.53 14.94
CA GLY A 411 9.54 -12.21 14.46
C GLY A 411 10.88 -11.76 15.04
N ALA A 412 11.10 -10.44 15.06
CA ALA A 412 12.27 -9.79 15.70
C ALA A 412 13.67 -10.27 15.22
N GLY A 413 13.78 -10.78 13.99
CA GLY A 413 15.05 -11.29 13.45
C GLY A 413 15.38 -12.75 13.82
N ALA A 414 14.51 -13.43 14.59
CA ALA A 414 14.72 -14.79 15.05
C ALA A 414 14.70 -15.81 13.89
N THR A 415 13.72 -15.67 12.99
CA THR A 415 13.62 -16.49 11.77
C THR A 415 14.89 -16.35 10.92
N GLU A 416 15.41 -15.13 10.77
CA GLU A 416 16.53 -14.79 9.92
C GLU A 416 17.85 -15.40 10.42
N ILE A 417 18.12 -15.34 11.73
CA ILE A 417 19.28 -16.00 12.34
C ILE A 417 19.19 -17.52 12.18
N GLN A 418 18.01 -18.10 12.41
CA GLN A 418 17.82 -19.53 12.29
C GLN A 418 17.98 -20.02 10.85
N LEU A 419 17.48 -19.25 9.86
CA LEU A 419 17.73 -19.51 8.45
C LEU A 419 19.22 -19.40 8.12
N SER A 420 19.92 -18.39 8.63
CA SER A 420 21.37 -18.23 8.45
C SER A 420 22.13 -19.48 8.89
N ALA A 421 21.88 -19.98 10.10
CA ALA A 421 22.54 -21.16 10.65
C ALA A 421 22.26 -22.42 9.82
N ARG A 422 21.00 -22.65 9.43
CA ARG A 422 20.61 -23.83 8.62
C ARG A 422 21.22 -23.80 7.21
N ILE A 423 21.22 -22.63 6.57
CA ILE A 423 21.80 -22.45 5.23
C ILE A 423 23.32 -22.64 5.29
N GLN A 424 24.00 -22.10 6.31
CA GLN A 424 25.44 -22.29 6.47
C GLN A 424 25.81 -23.76 6.68
N ALA A 425 25.06 -24.49 7.53
CA ALA A 425 25.25 -25.92 7.74
C ALA A 425 25.05 -26.74 6.45
N GLN A 426 24.09 -26.35 5.61
CA GLN A 426 23.88 -26.99 4.31
C GLN A 426 24.96 -26.61 3.28
N GLY A 427 25.49 -25.39 3.37
CA GLY A 427 26.65 -24.94 2.62
C GLY A 427 27.89 -25.78 2.91
N GLU A 428 28.09 -26.23 4.15
CA GLU A 428 29.20 -27.14 4.52
C GLU A 428 29.08 -28.52 3.89
N LYS A 429 27.87 -29.03 3.76
CA LYS A 429 27.59 -30.34 3.15
C LYS A 429 27.71 -30.33 1.62
N THR A 430 27.51 -29.17 0.99
CA THR A 430 27.49 -29.07 -0.47
C THR A 430 28.92 -28.94 -1.01
N PRO A 431 29.41 -29.87 -1.86
CA PRO A 431 30.74 -29.76 -2.44
C PRO A 431 30.77 -28.78 -3.63
N GLY A 432 31.97 -28.24 -3.91
CA GLY A 432 32.25 -27.43 -5.11
C GLY A 432 32.13 -25.92 -4.90
N LEU A 433 32.22 -25.15 -5.99
CA LEU A 433 32.25 -23.67 -5.94
C LEU A 433 30.96 -23.04 -5.41
N SER A 434 29.81 -23.70 -5.60
CA SER A 434 28.53 -23.24 -5.08
C SER A 434 28.50 -23.13 -3.55
N GLN A 435 29.38 -23.85 -2.84
CA GLN A 435 29.51 -23.77 -1.39
C GLN A 435 29.72 -22.33 -0.89
N TYR A 436 30.63 -21.59 -1.54
CA TYR A 436 30.96 -20.23 -1.14
C TYR A 436 29.76 -19.29 -1.29
N ALA A 437 29.04 -19.42 -2.40
CA ALA A 437 27.82 -18.65 -2.64
C ALA A 437 26.71 -18.98 -1.63
N ILE A 438 26.51 -20.25 -1.29
CA ILE A 438 25.50 -20.66 -0.29
C ILE A 438 25.86 -20.12 1.10
N LYS A 439 27.14 -20.19 1.51
CA LYS A 439 27.58 -19.64 2.81
C LYS A 439 27.36 -18.12 2.87
N LYS A 440 27.76 -17.39 1.83
CA LYS A 440 27.55 -15.94 1.72
C LYS A 440 26.08 -15.53 1.67
N TYR A 441 25.24 -16.36 1.06
CA TYR A 441 23.79 -16.19 1.09
C TYR A 441 23.24 -16.31 2.52
N GLY A 442 23.69 -17.30 3.30
CA GLY A 442 23.33 -17.43 4.71
C GLY A 442 23.77 -16.24 5.57
N GLU A 443 25.00 -15.74 5.37
CA GLU A 443 25.50 -14.52 6.05
C GLU A 443 24.68 -13.26 5.72
N ALA A 444 24.01 -13.20 4.56
CA ALA A 444 23.23 -12.02 4.18
C ALA A 444 22.00 -11.81 5.07
N PHE A 445 21.44 -12.87 5.68
CA PHE A 445 20.29 -12.76 6.58
C PHE A 445 20.62 -12.05 7.90
N GLU A 446 21.90 -11.97 8.28
CA GLU A 446 22.34 -11.24 9.48
C GLU A 446 22.02 -9.74 9.42
N VAL A 447 21.82 -9.18 8.23
CA VAL A 447 21.55 -7.74 8.06
C VAL A 447 20.29 -7.29 8.79
N ILE A 448 19.27 -8.14 8.90
CA ILE A 448 17.99 -7.79 9.52
C ILE A 448 18.15 -7.62 11.04
N PRO A 449 18.58 -8.62 11.81
CA PRO A 449 18.81 -8.46 13.24
C PRO A 449 19.89 -7.40 13.55
N ARG A 450 20.90 -7.28 12.68
CA ARG A 450 21.91 -6.21 12.80
C ARG A 450 21.28 -4.82 12.69
N THR A 451 20.44 -4.61 11.68
CA THR A 451 19.77 -3.32 11.45
C THR A 451 18.78 -2.99 12.56
N LEU A 452 18.08 -4.00 13.09
CA LEU A 452 17.21 -3.82 14.25
C LEU A 452 18.01 -3.36 15.46
N ALA A 453 19.12 -4.03 15.80
CA ALA A 453 19.99 -3.63 16.91
C ALA A 453 20.57 -2.21 16.72
N GLU A 454 21.09 -1.89 15.52
CA GLU A 454 21.63 -0.57 15.20
C GLU A 454 20.58 0.54 15.31
N SER A 455 19.34 0.27 14.89
CA SER A 455 18.24 1.25 14.94
C SER A 455 17.82 1.56 16.38
N CYS A 456 17.97 0.59 17.29
CA CYS A 456 17.68 0.74 18.72
C CYS A 456 18.87 1.35 19.50
N GLY A 457 20.02 1.53 18.86
CA GLY A 457 21.24 2.04 19.51
C GLY A 457 21.98 1.01 20.36
N LEU A 458 21.68 -0.29 20.17
CA LEU A 458 22.40 -1.40 20.80
C LEU A 458 23.69 -1.71 20.03
N ASP A 459 24.67 -2.33 20.70
CA ASP A 459 25.85 -2.85 20.02
C ASP A 459 25.47 -4.11 19.22
N ALA A 460 25.32 -3.93 17.91
CA ALA A 460 24.93 -5.00 17.01
C ALA A 460 25.90 -6.19 17.02
N THR A 461 27.17 -6.00 17.36
CA THR A 461 28.13 -7.12 17.41
C THR A 461 27.90 -8.02 18.63
N GLU A 462 27.62 -7.42 19.78
CA GLU A 462 27.28 -8.15 21.00
C GLU A 462 25.95 -8.88 20.84
N VAL A 463 24.91 -8.20 20.36
CA VAL A 463 23.57 -8.77 20.14
C VAL A 463 23.60 -9.93 19.14
N LEU A 464 24.34 -9.82 18.03
CA LEU A 464 24.45 -10.94 17.09
C LEU A 464 25.15 -12.15 17.73
N SER A 465 26.21 -11.91 18.52
CA SER A 465 26.94 -13.00 19.17
C SER A 465 26.09 -13.76 20.19
N THR A 466 25.26 -13.05 20.96
CA THR A 466 24.34 -13.63 21.95
C THR A 466 23.19 -14.36 21.26
N LEU A 467 22.64 -13.81 20.16
CA LEU A 467 21.64 -14.49 19.33
C LEU A 467 22.18 -15.82 18.78
N TYR A 468 23.38 -15.83 18.18
CA TYR A 468 23.98 -17.08 17.71
C TYR A 468 24.12 -18.11 18.84
N ALA A 469 24.58 -17.69 20.02
CA ALA A 469 24.70 -18.58 21.16
C ALA A 469 23.34 -19.12 21.65
N ALA A 470 22.27 -18.32 21.57
CA ALA A 470 20.91 -18.75 21.91
C ALA A 470 20.37 -19.77 20.89
N HIS A 471 20.49 -19.47 19.59
CA HIS A 471 20.04 -20.34 18.49
C HIS A 471 20.82 -21.66 18.41
N HIS A 472 22.09 -21.69 18.81
CA HIS A 472 22.85 -22.93 18.94
C HIS A 472 22.38 -23.80 20.12
N LYS A 473 21.83 -23.20 21.18
CA LYS A 473 21.30 -23.93 22.35
C LYS A 473 19.88 -24.42 22.15
N SER A 474 19.05 -23.65 21.44
CA SER A 474 17.64 -23.97 21.18
C SER A 474 17.36 -24.10 19.69
N GLU A 475 17.04 -25.30 19.22
CA GLU A 475 16.64 -25.54 17.83
C GLU A 475 15.32 -24.87 17.44
N SER A 476 14.51 -24.44 18.42
CA SER A 476 13.18 -23.83 18.21
C SER A 476 13.23 -22.46 17.55
N GLY A 477 14.38 -21.76 17.62
CA GLY A 477 14.58 -20.52 16.87
C GLY A 477 13.72 -19.34 17.33
N ASP A 478 13.31 -19.31 18.61
CA ASP A 478 12.42 -18.28 19.17
C ASP A 478 13.13 -17.00 19.63
N ALA A 479 14.47 -17.00 19.68
CA ALA A 479 15.24 -15.89 20.22
C ALA A 479 15.36 -14.75 19.19
N GLY A 480 14.79 -13.59 19.49
CA GLY A 480 14.85 -12.38 18.65
C GLY A 480 15.61 -11.25 19.32
N VAL A 481 15.81 -10.16 18.59
CA VAL A 481 16.39 -8.92 19.11
C VAL A 481 15.41 -8.27 20.09
N ASP A 482 15.86 -8.03 21.32
CA ASP A 482 15.13 -7.18 22.26
C ASP A 482 15.42 -5.71 21.93
N VAL A 483 14.36 -4.95 21.74
CA VAL A 483 14.41 -3.56 21.33
C VAL A 483 14.44 -2.62 22.55
N ASP A 484 13.74 -2.99 23.63
CA ASP A 484 13.65 -2.17 24.85
C ASP A 484 14.79 -2.48 25.82
N ASN A 485 15.46 -3.63 25.62
CA ASN A 485 16.68 -4.07 26.32
C ASN A 485 16.50 -4.08 27.85
N GLU A 486 15.37 -4.60 28.33
CA GLU A 486 15.03 -4.60 29.76
C GLU A 486 16.00 -5.47 30.58
N GLU A 487 16.45 -6.58 30.01
CA GLU A 487 17.33 -7.55 30.67
C GLU A 487 18.83 -7.27 30.45
N GLY A 488 19.18 -6.26 29.65
CA GLY A 488 20.58 -5.91 29.33
C GLY A 488 21.32 -6.91 28.43
N ASN A 489 20.68 -8.01 28.03
CA ASN A 489 21.25 -9.04 27.16
C ASN A 489 20.94 -8.83 25.67
N GLY A 490 20.06 -7.87 25.33
CA GLY A 490 19.66 -7.53 23.96
C GLY A 490 18.88 -8.63 23.20
N VAL A 491 18.41 -9.68 23.89
CA VAL A 491 17.72 -10.84 23.29
C VAL A 491 16.43 -11.13 24.03
N LEU A 492 15.37 -11.42 23.28
CA LEU A 492 14.00 -11.68 23.74
C LEU A 492 13.51 -13.02 23.18
N ASN A 493 12.55 -13.68 23.83
CA ASN A 493 11.80 -14.76 23.20
C ASN A 493 10.56 -14.20 22.46
N ALA A 494 10.64 -14.14 21.13
CA ALA A 494 9.63 -13.49 20.28
C ALA A 494 8.24 -14.15 20.37
N THR A 495 8.19 -15.47 20.52
CA THR A 495 6.91 -16.21 20.54
C THR A 495 6.15 -16.01 21.84
N LYS A 496 6.85 -15.81 22.96
CA LYS A 496 6.24 -15.47 24.25
C LYS A 496 5.65 -14.07 24.31
N GLU A 497 6.32 -13.09 23.70
CA GLU A 497 5.81 -11.71 23.60
C GLU A 497 4.72 -11.55 22.51
N GLY A 498 4.46 -12.62 21.75
CA GLY A 498 3.50 -12.59 20.65
C GLY A 498 3.99 -11.84 19.41
N ILE A 499 5.30 -11.62 19.28
CA ILE A 499 5.92 -11.00 18.11
C ILE A 499 6.09 -12.07 17.03
N VAL A 500 5.11 -12.15 16.13
CA VAL A 500 5.04 -13.12 15.05
C VAL A 500 4.91 -12.42 13.70
N ASP A 501 5.58 -12.98 12.70
CA ASP A 501 5.48 -12.55 11.31
C ASP A 501 4.75 -13.61 10.49
N LEU A 502 4.19 -13.19 9.36
CA LEU A 502 3.49 -14.10 8.47
C LEU A 502 4.45 -14.87 7.56
N LEU A 503 4.33 -16.20 7.53
CA LEU A 503 5.22 -17.06 6.73
C LEU A 503 5.14 -16.72 5.24
N ALA A 504 3.93 -16.51 4.70
CA ALA A 504 3.79 -16.19 3.28
C ALA A 504 4.45 -14.85 2.90
N SER A 505 4.39 -13.83 3.78
CA SER A 505 5.04 -12.54 3.55
C SER A 505 6.56 -12.72 3.42
N LYS A 506 7.19 -13.45 4.36
CA LYS A 506 8.63 -13.77 4.31
C LYS A 506 9.01 -14.66 3.13
N ASN A 507 8.19 -15.66 2.79
CA ASN A 507 8.43 -16.57 1.67
C ASN A 507 8.51 -15.80 0.34
N TRP A 508 7.53 -14.93 0.09
CA TRP A 508 7.53 -14.05 -1.09
C TRP A 508 8.66 -13.04 -1.06
N ALA A 509 8.94 -12.43 0.09
CA ALA A 509 10.02 -11.46 0.21
C ALA A 509 11.40 -12.06 -0.10
N ILE A 510 11.69 -13.27 0.40
CA ILE A 510 12.94 -13.98 0.10
C ILE A 510 13.01 -14.30 -1.40
N ARG A 511 11.92 -14.81 -2.00
CA ARG A 511 11.88 -15.11 -3.43
C ARG A 511 12.17 -13.87 -4.27
N LEU A 512 11.44 -12.78 -4.06
CA LEU A 512 11.61 -11.55 -4.83
C LEU A 512 12.99 -10.93 -4.62
N ALA A 513 13.51 -10.93 -3.38
CA ALA A 513 14.86 -10.41 -3.11
C ALA A 513 15.93 -11.21 -3.85
N THR A 514 15.84 -12.54 -3.85
CA THR A 514 16.80 -13.40 -4.55
C THR A 514 16.71 -13.26 -6.07
N GLU A 515 15.51 -13.20 -6.63
CA GLU A 515 15.30 -13.01 -8.07
C GLU A 515 15.81 -11.63 -8.51
N ALA A 516 15.54 -10.59 -7.73
CA ALA A 516 16.07 -9.24 -7.96
C ALA A 516 17.61 -9.21 -7.92
N ALA A 517 18.23 -9.84 -6.92
CA ALA A 517 19.70 -9.93 -6.85
C ALA A 517 20.29 -10.74 -8.02
N ARG A 518 19.67 -11.88 -8.37
CA ARG A 518 20.10 -12.73 -9.49
C ARG A 518 19.99 -12.03 -10.83
N THR A 519 18.89 -11.31 -11.07
CA THR A 519 18.70 -10.54 -12.31
C THR A 519 19.75 -9.46 -12.45
N VAL A 520 20.06 -8.72 -11.38
CA VAL A 520 21.15 -7.71 -11.39
C VAL A 520 22.51 -8.35 -11.69
N LEU A 521 22.83 -9.50 -11.08
CA LEU A 521 24.10 -10.22 -11.33
C LEU A 521 24.19 -10.85 -12.73
N SER A 522 23.05 -11.12 -13.37
CA SER A 522 22.99 -11.68 -14.73
C SER A 522 23.18 -10.63 -15.83
N VAL A 523 23.10 -9.33 -15.50
CA VAL A 523 23.35 -8.25 -16.45
C VAL A 523 24.85 -8.03 -16.58
N ASP A 524 25.39 -8.38 -17.75
CA ASP A 524 26.78 -8.18 -18.12
C ASP A 524 27.05 -6.79 -18.74
N GLN A 525 26.08 -6.27 -19.49
CA GLN A 525 26.21 -5.01 -20.23
C GLN A 525 24.99 -4.10 -20.04
N ILE A 526 25.22 -2.82 -19.75
CA ILE A 526 24.15 -1.81 -19.71
C ILE A 526 24.34 -0.82 -20.85
N ILE A 527 23.33 -0.74 -21.72
CA ILE A 527 23.28 0.20 -22.83
C ILE A 527 22.23 1.27 -22.50
N VAL A 528 22.70 2.49 -22.25
CA VAL A 528 21.82 3.62 -21.94
C VAL A 528 21.70 4.51 -23.16
N ALA A 529 20.49 4.67 -23.67
CA ALA A 529 20.18 5.68 -24.67
C ALA A 529 20.11 7.06 -23.98
N ARG A 530 20.59 8.11 -24.67
CA ARG A 530 20.39 9.49 -24.23
C ARG A 530 18.91 9.71 -23.93
N GLN A 531 18.61 10.18 -22.71
CA GLN A 531 17.25 10.61 -22.37
C GLN A 531 16.81 11.61 -23.43
N ALA A 532 15.67 11.34 -24.08
CA ALA A 532 15.09 12.25 -25.05
C ALA A 532 14.77 13.54 -24.31
N GLY A 533 15.67 14.52 -24.39
CA GLY A 533 15.33 15.88 -24.08
C GLY A 533 14.22 16.23 -25.05
N GLY A 534 12.98 16.28 -24.55
CA GLY A 534 11.90 16.92 -25.28
C GLY A 534 12.39 18.28 -25.78
N PRO A 535 11.87 18.80 -26.91
CA PRO A 535 12.31 20.08 -27.43
C PRO A 535 12.32 21.09 -26.27
N LYS A 536 13.50 21.70 -26.03
CA LYS A 536 13.62 22.78 -25.05
C LYS A 536 12.46 23.74 -25.33
N PRO A 537 11.67 24.15 -24.31
CA PRO A 537 10.70 25.22 -24.49
C PRO A 537 11.45 26.36 -25.19
N PRO A 538 10.91 26.90 -26.31
CA PRO A 538 11.57 28.01 -26.98
C PRO A 538 11.82 29.09 -25.93
N GLY A 539 13.09 29.44 -25.74
CA GLY A 539 13.44 30.54 -24.84
C GLY A 539 12.75 31.82 -25.34
N PRO A 540 12.51 32.81 -24.46
CA PRO A 540 11.99 34.10 -24.88
C PRO A 540 12.92 34.65 -25.97
N ASN A 541 12.37 34.80 -27.17
CA ASN A 541 13.10 35.31 -28.32
C ASN A 541 13.35 36.81 -28.07
N PRO A 542 14.61 37.32 -28.06
CA PRO A 542 14.89 38.71 -27.71
C PRO A 542 14.36 39.76 -28.71
N ASN A 543 13.87 39.34 -29.88
CA ASN A 543 13.48 40.22 -30.99
C ASN A 543 11.97 40.32 -31.20
N TRP A 544 11.15 40.24 -30.13
CA TRP A 544 9.70 40.45 -30.28
C TRP A 544 9.26 41.92 -30.34
N ASP A 545 10.17 42.87 -30.15
CA ASP A 545 9.89 44.31 -30.22
C ASP A 545 10.35 44.99 -31.52
N GLU A 546 10.73 44.23 -32.56
CA GLU A 546 11.13 44.78 -33.87
C GLU A 546 10.22 44.32 -35.03
N ASP A 547 8.90 44.43 -34.86
CA ASP A 547 7.95 44.49 -35.99
C ASP A 547 6.78 45.45 -35.72
#